data_AF-A0A381WCF9-F1
#
_entry.id   AF-A0A381WCF9-F1
#
_cell.length_a   1.000
_cell.length_b   1.000
_cell.length_c   1.000
_cell.angle_alpha   90.00
_cell.angle_beta   90.00
_cell.angle_gamma   90.00
#
_symmetry.space_group_name_H-M   'P 1'
#
loop_
_entity.id
_entity.type
_entity.pdbx_description
1 polymer ?
#
loop_
_entity_poly.entity_id
_entity_poly.type
_entity_poly.pdbx_seq_one_letter_code
_entity_poly.pdbx_strand_id
1 'polypeptide(L)'
;MQTDKQPQEETTSFGKIEEAIQVNQTLYDRLHESLVEEAVTTVEEEKNVQHYKDYKKTPVVEYLMRLKQFYQANDLFRYALWSFGLMILSTGILTIVEYDLFSGDVADDIGDTFKFGDDGPNWIDTFFHAFWWSVVTFTTVGYGDVSPMTHIGKLLTIIIMLLNFGIVTLLGGAVASVLVAARLKGDDKLDENKFHGHIIIAGWHPAIQSTLRL
;
A
#
# COMPACT_ATOMS: atom_id res chain seq x y z
N MET A 1 -59.96 28.87 51.92
CA MET A 1 -59.41 29.97 52.75
C MET A 1 -58.28 29.38 53.57
N GLN A 2 -57.09 29.98 53.43
CA GLN A 2 -55.85 29.77 54.21
C GLN A 2 -55.02 28.49 53.96
N THR A 3 -53.88 28.77 53.33
CA THR A 3 -52.68 27.98 53.09
C THR A 3 -51.89 27.78 54.38
N ASP A 4 -51.51 26.53 54.66
CA ASP A 4 -50.49 26.20 55.65
C ASP A 4 -49.10 26.39 55.00
N LYS A 5 -48.31 27.32 55.53
CA LYS A 5 -46.96 27.65 55.05
C LYS A 5 -45.96 27.00 56.00
N GLN A 6 -45.14 26.08 55.47
CA GLN A 6 -43.95 25.62 56.17
C GLN A 6 -42.86 26.71 56.23
N PRO A 7 -41.99 26.71 57.26
CA PRO A 7 -41.03 27.79 57.50
C PRO A 7 -39.87 27.73 56.50
N GLN A 8 -39.51 28.86 55.88
CA GLN A 8 -38.27 29.01 55.14
C GLN A 8 -37.14 29.34 56.13
N GLU A 9 -36.16 28.44 56.28
CA GLU A 9 -34.92 28.70 57.02
C GLU A 9 -34.02 29.66 56.22
N GLU A 10 -33.77 30.85 56.78
CA GLU A 10 -32.82 31.84 56.26
C GLU A 10 -31.38 31.37 56.51
N THR A 11 -30.77 30.79 55.48
CA THR A 11 -29.33 30.47 55.47
C THR A 11 -28.52 31.76 55.22
N THR A 12 -27.70 32.15 56.21
CA THR A 12 -26.88 33.36 56.17
C THR A 12 -25.91 33.37 54.98
N SER A 13 -25.67 34.56 54.40
CA SER A 13 -24.84 34.74 53.19
C SER A 13 -23.44 34.13 53.28
N PHE A 14 -22.87 34.02 54.49
CA PHE A 14 -21.57 33.41 54.72
C PHE A 14 -21.60 31.87 54.63
N GLY A 15 -22.68 31.23 55.11
CA GLY A 15 -22.81 29.76 55.04
C GLY A 15 -22.87 29.23 53.61
N LYS A 16 -23.53 29.98 52.71
CA LYS A 16 -23.57 29.65 51.27
C LYS A 16 -22.22 29.76 50.58
N ILE A 17 -21.35 30.67 51.06
CA ILE A 17 -19.99 30.84 50.53
C ILE A 17 -19.10 29.68 50.98
N GLU A 18 -19.18 29.30 52.26
CA GLU A 18 -18.43 28.16 52.80
C GLU A 18 -18.79 26.85 52.07
N GLU A 19 -20.09 26.62 51.85
CA GLU A 19 -20.60 25.46 51.09
C GLU A 19 -20.09 25.48 49.65
N ALA A 20 -20.13 26.64 48.97
CA ALA A 20 -19.62 26.76 47.61
C ALA A 20 -18.10 26.53 47.50
N ILE A 21 -17.33 26.98 48.50
CA ILE A 21 -15.88 26.73 48.57
C ILE A 21 -15.62 25.23 48.75
N GLN A 22 -16.35 24.59 49.67
CA GLN A 22 -16.19 23.17 49.95
C GLN A 22 -16.60 22.30 48.75
N VAL A 23 -17.67 22.67 48.04
CA VAL A 23 -18.08 22.01 46.80
C VAL A 23 -17.01 22.17 45.73
N ASN A 24 -16.45 23.37 45.52
CA ASN A 24 -15.39 23.59 44.53
C ASN A 24 -14.10 22.82 44.86
N GLN A 25 -13.71 22.74 46.13
CA GLN A 25 -12.58 21.91 46.56
C GLN A 25 -12.82 20.44 46.27
N THR A 26 -14.02 19.93 46.61
CA THR A 26 -14.40 18.53 46.34
C THR A 26 -14.42 18.23 44.84
N LEU A 27 -14.88 19.16 44.01
CA LEU A 27 -14.83 19.02 42.55
C LEU A 27 -13.40 18.99 42.02
N TYR A 28 -12.53 19.86 42.54
CA TYR A 28 -11.12 19.91 42.15
C TYR A 28 -10.42 18.57 42.42
N ASP A 29 -10.64 18.01 43.61
CA ASP A 29 -10.05 16.73 44.00
C ASP A 29 -10.55 15.58 43.12
N ARG A 30 -11.86 15.53 42.81
CA ARG A 30 -12.46 14.51 41.92
C ARG A 30 -11.94 14.60 40.49
N LEU A 31 -11.80 15.82 39.96
CA LEU A 31 -11.25 16.05 38.62
C LEU A 31 -9.78 15.62 38.56
N HIS A 32 -9.01 15.92 39.61
CA HIS A 32 -7.61 15.52 39.68
C HIS A 32 -7.47 13.99 39.73
N GLU A 33 -8.27 13.31 40.55
CA GLU A 33 -8.28 11.85 40.64
C GLU A 33 -8.68 11.20 39.30
N SER A 34 -9.74 11.70 38.63
CA SER A 34 -10.15 11.16 37.32
C SER A 34 -9.10 11.35 36.23
N LEU A 35 -8.39 12.50 36.22
CA LEU A 35 -7.32 12.76 35.27
C LEU A 35 -6.11 11.87 35.53
N VAL A 36 -5.79 11.61 36.80
CA VAL A 36 -4.71 10.69 37.18
C VAL A 36 -5.07 9.26 36.79
N GLU A 37 -6.31 8.81 37.01
CA GLU A 37 -6.76 7.48 36.60
C GLU A 37 -6.76 7.31 35.07
N GLU A 38 -7.21 8.31 34.32
CA GLU A 38 -7.13 8.32 32.86
C GLU A 38 -5.67 8.32 32.36
N ALA A 39 -4.78 9.09 33.00
CA ALA A 39 -3.36 9.11 32.66
C ALA A 39 -2.67 7.78 33.00
N VAL A 40 -3.03 7.13 34.11
CA VAL A 40 -2.47 5.83 34.51
C VAL A 40 -2.95 4.73 33.56
N THR A 41 -4.25 4.70 33.24
CA THR A 41 -4.83 3.70 32.33
C THR A 41 -4.26 3.81 30.92
N THR A 42 -4.12 5.02 30.37
CA THR A 42 -3.50 5.24 29.05
C THR A 42 -2.04 4.81 29.02
N VAL A 43 -1.25 5.13 30.06
CA VAL A 43 0.15 4.69 30.17
C VAL A 43 0.25 3.17 30.34
N GLU A 44 -0.67 2.54 31.06
CA GLU A 44 -0.69 1.09 31.27
C GLU A 44 -1.11 0.33 29.99
N GLU A 45 -2.06 0.86 29.22
CA GLU A 45 -2.37 0.38 27.88
C GLU A 45 -1.17 0.51 26.93
N GLU A 46 -0.48 1.66 26.91
CA GLU A 46 0.73 1.84 26.09
C GLU A 46 1.83 0.85 26.49
N LYS A 47 2.07 0.65 27.80
CA LYS A 47 3.03 -0.34 28.30
C LYS A 47 2.64 -1.77 27.93
N ASN A 48 1.37 -2.14 28.03
CA ASN A 48 0.89 -3.47 27.67
C ASN A 48 1.01 -3.73 26.16
N VAL A 49 0.68 -2.73 25.32
CA VAL A 49 0.89 -2.79 23.86
C VAL A 49 2.36 -2.90 23.52
N GLN A 50 3.23 -2.19 24.24
CA GLN A 50 4.68 -2.26 24.05
C GLN A 50 5.25 -3.62 24.49
N HIS A 51 4.76 -4.16 25.61
CA HIS A 51 5.17 -5.47 26.12
C HIS A 51 4.74 -6.61 25.18
N TYR A 52 3.57 -6.51 24.55
CA TYR A 52 3.13 -7.44 23.51
C TYR A 52 3.97 -7.35 22.23
N LYS A 53 4.44 -6.15 21.86
CA LYS A 53 5.33 -5.94 20.70
C LYS A 53 6.73 -6.54 20.92
N ASP A 54 7.23 -6.57 22.14
CA ASP A 54 8.58 -7.04 22.45
C ASP A 54 8.68 -8.59 22.50
N TYR A 55 7.57 -9.29 22.77
CA TYR A 55 7.56 -10.75 22.92
C TYR A 55 7.67 -11.54 21.60
N LYS A 56 7.67 -10.88 20.42
CA LYS A 56 7.71 -11.57 19.11
C LYS A 56 8.63 -10.94 18.08
N LYS A 57 9.87 -10.61 18.45
CA LYS A 57 10.94 -10.25 17.50
C LYS A 57 11.74 -11.48 17.06
N THR A 58 11.16 -12.29 16.18
CA THR A 58 11.97 -13.14 15.28
C THR A 58 12.48 -12.29 14.12
N PRO A 59 13.70 -12.53 13.60
CA PRO A 59 14.28 -11.74 12.51
C PRO A 59 13.35 -11.60 11.29
N VAL A 60 12.56 -12.65 11.00
CA VAL A 60 11.57 -12.66 9.91
C VAL A 60 10.46 -11.61 10.12
N VAL A 61 10.03 -11.39 11.37
CA VAL A 61 8.98 -10.41 11.70
C VAL A 61 9.49 -8.99 11.51
N GLU A 62 10.77 -8.73 11.80
CA GLU A 62 11.37 -7.41 11.57
C GLU A 62 11.46 -7.08 10.07
N TYR A 63 11.84 -8.05 9.23
CA TYR A 63 11.84 -7.87 7.77
C TYR A 63 10.42 -7.60 7.24
N LEU A 64 9.43 -8.36 7.69
CA LEU A 64 8.02 -8.16 7.29
C LEU A 64 7.49 -6.80 7.74
N MET A 65 7.86 -6.33 8.93
CA MET A 65 7.48 -4.99 9.40
C MET A 65 8.13 -3.90 8.56
N ARG A 66 9.42 -4.01 8.24
CA ARG A 66 10.10 -3.07 7.33
C ARG A 66 9.46 -3.04 5.95
N LEU A 67 9.08 -4.20 5.42
CA LEU A 67 8.38 -4.31 4.14
C LEU A 67 6.99 -3.65 4.19
N LYS A 68 6.22 -3.90 5.26
CA LYS A 68 4.91 -3.25 5.46
C LYS A 68 5.05 -1.73 5.59
N GLN A 69 6.08 -1.27 6.28
CA GLN A 69 6.38 0.15 6.46
C GLN A 69 6.79 0.79 5.13
N PHE A 70 7.55 0.08 4.30
CA PHE A 70 7.88 0.50 2.94
C PHE A 70 6.65 0.58 2.03
N TYR A 71 5.72 -0.37 2.16
CA TYR A 71 4.45 -0.39 1.44
C TYR A 71 3.51 0.75 1.85
N GLN A 72 3.47 1.10 3.14
CA GLN A 72 2.69 2.25 3.61
C GLN A 72 3.34 3.59 3.26
N ALA A 73 4.67 3.66 3.19
CA ALA A 73 5.38 4.89 2.88
C ALA A 73 5.37 5.25 1.39
N ASN A 74 5.27 4.26 0.50
CA ASN A 74 5.35 4.48 -0.95
C ASN A 74 3.99 4.21 -1.62
N ASP A 75 3.26 5.28 -1.90
CA ASP A 75 1.98 5.20 -2.64
C ASP A 75 2.13 4.50 -3.98
N LEU A 76 3.24 4.74 -4.69
CA LEU A 76 3.52 4.06 -5.95
C LEU A 76 3.62 2.54 -5.79
N PHE A 77 4.36 2.09 -4.76
CA PHE A 77 4.54 0.67 -4.49
C PHE A 77 3.23 0.02 -4.07
N ARG A 78 2.40 0.75 -3.30
CA ARG A 78 1.07 0.32 -2.92
C ARG A 78 0.17 0.09 -4.13
N TYR A 79 0.08 1.06 -5.03
CA TYR A 79 -0.71 0.92 -6.25
C TYR A 79 -0.14 -0.15 -7.18
N ALA A 80 1.18 -0.27 -7.29
CA ALA A 80 1.82 -1.33 -8.07
C ALA A 80 1.44 -2.72 -7.56
N LEU A 81 1.49 -2.96 -6.25
CA LEU A 81 1.11 -4.25 -5.65
C LEU A 81 -0.37 -4.56 -5.80
N TRP A 82 -1.25 -3.57 -5.62
CA TRP A 82 -2.68 -3.76 -5.88
C TRP A 82 -2.96 -4.04 -7.36
N SER A 83 -2.30 -3.33 -8.27
CA SER A 83 -2.40 -3.59 -9.72
C SER A 83 -1.90 -4.98 -10.07
N PHE A 84 -0.80 -5.44 -9.47
CA PHE A 84 -0.30 -6.81 -9.68
C PHE A 84 -1.26 -7.87 -9.14
N GLY A 85 -1.84 -7.63 -7.96
CA GLY A 85 -2.86 -8.50 -7.39
C GLY A 85 -4.13 -8.57 -8.25
N LEU A 86 -4.61 -7.41 -8.73
CA LEU A 86 -5.73 -7.34 -9.67
C LEU A 86 -5.39 -7.96 -11.02
N MET A 87 -4.15 -7.85 -11.48
CA MET A 87 -3.67 -8.50 -12.69
C MET A 87 -3.70 -10.03 -12.53
N ILE A 88 -3.15 -10.57 -11.43
CA ILE A 88 -3.19 -12.02 -11.16
C ILE A 88 -4.63 -12.51 -11.00
N LEU A 89 -5.49 -11.75 -10.31
CA LEU A 89 -6.89 -12.08 -10.15
C LEU A 89 -7.65 -12.02 -11.48
N SER A 90 -7.37 -11.01 -12.31
CA SER A 90 -7.92 -10.87 -13.66
C SER A 90 -7.47 -12.01 -14.57
N THR A 91 -6.18 -12.33 -14.59
CA THR A 91 -5.62 -13.47 -15.31
C THR A 91 -6.19 -14.79 -14.80
N GLY A 92 -6.36 -14.96 -13.48
CA GLY A 92 -6.98 -16.16 -12.91
C GLY A 92 -8.44 -16.32 -13.31
N ILE A 93 -9.23 -15.23 -13.29
CA ILE A 93 -10.61 -15.22 -13.79
C ILE A 93 -10.64 -15.52 -15.29
N LEU A 94 -9.72 -14.94 -16.05
CA LEU A 94 -9.56 -15.21 -17.47
C LEU A 94 -9.29 -16.68 -17.72
N THR A 95 -8.36 -17.28 -16.97
CA THR A 95 -8.04 -18.70 -17.09
C THR A 95 -9.23 -19.58 -16.73
N ILE A 96 -10.07 -19.21 -15.75
CA ILE A 96 -11.29 -19.96 -15.42
C ILE A 96 -12.33 -19.84 -16.53
N VAL A 97 -12.51 -18.65 -17.10
CA VAL A 97 -13.49 -18.40 -18.17
C VAL A 97 -13.05 -19.00 -19.50
N GLU A 98 -11.76 -18.90 -19.82
CA GLU A 98 -11.16 -19.42 -21.04
C GLU A 98 -10.69 -20.89 -20.87
N TYR A 99 -10.85 -21.50 -19.69
CA TYR A 99 -10.48 -22.90 -19.43
C TYR A 99 -11.11 -23.84 -20.46
N ASP A 100 -12.41 -23.70 -20.67
CA ASP A 100 -13.16 -24.51 -21.64
C ASP A 100 -12.69 -24.24 -23.08
N LEU A 101 -12.13 -23.06 -23.33
CA LEU A 101 -11.64 -22.59 -24.62
C LEU A 101 -10.22 -23.07 -24.95
N PHE A 102 -9.36 -23.22 -23.93
CA PHE A 102 -7.98 -23.67 -24.05
C PHE A 102 -7.82 -25.17 -23.84
N SER A 103 -8.73 -25.81 -23.10
CA SER A 103 -8.65 -27.24 -22.76
C SER A 103 -8.43 -28.13 -23.98
N GLY A 104 -9.04 -27.81 -25.13
CA GLY A 104 -8.91 -28.58 -26.36
C GLY A 104 -7.54 -28.46 -27.04
N ASP A 105 -6.92 -27.29 -27.01
CA ASP A 105 -5.58 -27.05 -27.61
C ASP A 105 -4.47 -27.53 -26.67
N VAL A 106 -4.66 -27.27 -25.38
CA VAL A 106 -3.77 -27.75 -24.32
C VAL A 106 -3.76 -29.28 -24.24
N ALA A 107 -4.89 -29.96 -24.50
CA ALA A 107 -4.91 -31.42 -24.57
C ALA A 107 -4.06 -31.99 -25.73
N ASP A 108 -3.91 -31.25 -26.83
CA ASP A 108 -3.11 -31.65 -27.99
C ASP A 108 -1.61 -31.44 -27.72
N ASP A 109 -1.24 -30.32 -27.08
CA ASP A 109 0.14 -29.98 -26.73
C ASP A 109 0.70 -30.78 -25.53
N ILE A 110 -0.16 -31.15 -24.57
CA ILE A 110 0.24 -31.89 -23.36
C ILE A 110 0.70 -33.34 -23.66
N GLY A 111 0.37 -33.91 -24.82
CA GLY A 111 0.73 -35.26 -25.30
C GLY A 111 1.58 -36.13 -24.36
N ASP A 112 2.90 -35.88 -24.35
CA ASP A 112 3.92 -36.58 -23.56
C ASP A 112 4.63 -35.69 -22.50
N THR A 113 4.18 -34.45 -22.29
CA THR A 113 4.78 -33.49 -21.34
C THR A 113 4.38 -33.82 -19.89
N PHE A 114 5.15 -33.32 -18.92
CA PHE A 114 4.90 -33.49 -17.49
C PHE A 114 3.45 -33.12 -17.12
N LYS A 115 2.69 -34.10 -16.61
CA LYS A 115 1.30 -33.97 -16.14
C LYS A 115 1.25 -34.04 -14.62
N PHE A 116 0.51 -33.14 -14.00
CA PHE A 116 0.24 -33.19 -12.56
C PHE A 116 -0.93 -34.15 -12.29
N GLY A 117 -0.64 -35.41 -11.98
CA GLY A 117 -1.62 -36.38 -11.48
C GLY A 117 -1.99 -37.49 -12.47
N ASP A 118 -3.21 -37.43 -13.00
CA ASP A 118 -3.90 -38.53 -13.72
C ASP A 118 -3.63 -38.54 -15.24
N ASP A 119 -4.07 -39.61 -15.95
CA ASP A 119 -3.79 -39.87 -17.38
C ASP A 119 -4.41 -38.86 -18.38
N GLY A 120 -5.19 -37.88 -17.90
CA GLY A 120 -5.85 -36.84 -18.71
C GLY A 120 -5.47 -35.40 -18.27
N PRO A 121 -5.72 -34.39 -19.14
CA PRO A 121 -5.39 -33.00 -18.81
C PRO A 121 -6.21 -32.50 -17.61
N ASN A 122 -5.52 -32.15 -16.53
CA ASN A 122 -6.15 -31.63 -15.32
C ASN A 122 -6.19 -30.09 -15.35
N TRP A 123 -7.06 -29.52 -14.52
CA TRP A 123 -7.22 -28.07 -14.42
C TRP A 123 -5.92 -27.33 -14.03
N ILE A 124 -5.04 -28.00 -13.29
CA ILE A 124 -3.73 -27.49 -12.88
C ILE A 124 -2.80 -27.39 -14.09
N ASP A 125 -2.76 -28.41 -14.94
CA ASP A 125 -1.93 -28.42 -16.14
C ASP A 125 -2.39 -27.29 -17.08
N THR A 126 -3.70 -27.18 -17.32
CA THR A 126 -4.26 -26.10 -18.15
C THR A 126 -3.97 -24.72 -17.57
N PHE A 127 -4.00 -24.57 -16.24
CA PHE A 127 -3.63 -23.31 -15.60
C PHE A 127 -2.17 -22.93 -15.88
N PHE A 128 -1.23 -23.87 -15.72
CA PHE A 128 0.19 -23.60 -15.96
C PHE A 128 0.50 -23.32 -17.43
N HIS A 129 -0.11 -24.05 -18.37
CA HIS A 129 0.04 -23.79 -19.81
C HIS A 129 -0.59 -22.47 -20.23
N ALA A 130 -1.80 -22.14 -19.73
CA ALA A 130 -2.42 -20.83 -19.99
C ALA A 130 -1.61 -19.67 -19.37
N PHE A 131 -1.00 -19.90 -18.20
CA PHE A 131 -0.09 -18.94 -17.57
C PHE A 131 1.19 -18.75 -18.40
N TRP A 132 1.81 -19.85 -18.86
CA TRP A 132 2.96 -19.81 -19.75
C TRP A 132 2.66 -19.03 -21.04
N TRP A 133 1.57 -19.38 -21.71
CA TRP A 133 1.08 -18.69 -22.90
C TRP A 133 0.87 -17.20 -22.62
N SER A 134 0.22 -16.84 -21.51
CA SER A 134 0.00 -15.44 -21.12
C SER A 134 1.32 -14.69 -20.96
N VAL A 135 2.34 -15.29 -20.35
CA VAL A 135 3.67 -14.69 -20.19
C VAL A 135 4.37 -14.50 -21.55
N VAL A 136 4.36 -15.50 -22.41
CA VAL A 136 4.99 -15.48 -23.74
C VAL A 136 4.32 -14.46 -24.67
N THR A 137 2.99 -14.37 -24.63
CA THR A 137 2.23 -13.36 -25.39
C THR A 137 2.44 -11.97 -24.81
N PHE A 138 2.44 -11.82 -23.49
CA PHE A 138 2.66 -10.52 -22.82
C PHE A 138 4.06 -9.97 -23.11
N THR A 139 5.08 -10.83 -23.11
CA THR A 139 6.46 -10.49 -23.47
C THR A 139 6.68 -10.33 -24.97
N THR A 140 5.64 -10.47 -25.79
CA THR A 140 5.67 -10.38 -27.26
C THR A 140 6.55 -11.42 -27.96
N VAL A 141 6.94 -12.49 -27.27
CA VAL A 141 7.75 -13.58 -27.84
C VAL A 141 6.90 -14.44 -28.79
N GLY A 142 5.72 -14.87 -28.34
CA GLY A 142 4.72 -15.56 -29.16
C GLY A 142 5.18 -16.86 -29.83
N TYR A 143 5.52 -17.90 -29.05
CA TYR A 143 5.91 -19.21 -29.60
C TYR A 143 4.82 -19.87 -30.45
N GLY A 144 3.54 -19.67 -30.11
CA GLY A 144 2.41 -20.21 -30.87
C GLY A 144 2.15 -21.70 -30.65
N ASP A 145 2.69 -22.24 -29.55
CA ASP A 145 2.47 -23.58 -29.00
C ASP A 145 1.05 -23.76 -28.47
N VAL A 146 0.53 -22.75 -27.78
CA VAL A 146 -0.83 -22.75 -27.23
C VAL A 146 -1.56 -21.50 -27.68
N SER A 147 -2.84 -21.59 -28.04
CA SER A 147 -3.65 -20.44 -28.44
C SER A 147 -5.15 -20.69 -28.30
N PRO A 148 -5.97 -19.65 -28.05
CA PRO A 148 -7.40 -19.83 -27.94
C PRO A 148 -7.96 -20.18 -29.32
N MET A 149 -8.59 -21.34 -29.47
CA MET A 149 -9.08 -21.81 -30.78
C MET A 149 -10.36 -21.10 -31.24
N THR A 150 -11.21 -20.69 -30.31
CA THR A 150 -12.53 -20.10 -30.64
C THR A 150 -12.43 -18.63 -31.05
N HIS A 151 -13.30 -18.21 -31.98
CA HIS A 151 -13.34 -16.81 -32.45
C HIS A 151 -13.69 -15.81 -31.34
N ILE A 152 -14.59 -16.21 -30.42
CA ILE A 152 -14.98 -15.38 -29.27
C ILE A 152 -13.81 -15.27 -28.28
N GLY A 153 -13.08 -16.37 -28.04
CA GLY A 153 -11.90 -16.40 -27.21
C GLY A 153 -10.82 -15.45 -27.69
N LYS A 154 -10.47 -15.53 -28.98
CA LYS A 154 -9.50 -14.63 -29.61
C LYS A 154 -9.86 -13.15 -29.40
N LEU A 155 -11.14 -12.79 -29.54
CA LEU A 155 -11.59 -11.40 -29.34
C LEU A 155 -11.43 -10.94 -27.89
N LEU A 156 -11.84 -11.78 -26.93
CA LEU A 156 -11.78 -11.47 -25.50
C LEU A 156 -10.33 -11.39 -25.01
N THR A 157 -9.49 -12.33 -25.42
CA THR A 157 -8.05 -12.32 -25.22
C THR A 157 -7.41 -11.00 -25.69
N ILE A 158 -7.73 -10.53 -26.91
CA ILE A 158 -7.15 -9.29 -27.46
C ILE A 158 -7.47 -8.08 -26.55
N ILE A 159 -8.72 -7.95 -26.12
CA ILE A 159 -9.16 -6.83 -25.28
C ILE A 159 -8.42 -6.85 -23.93
N ILE A 160 -8.29 -8.03 -23.33
CA ILE A 160 -7.69 -8.18 -22.01
C ILE A 160 -6.17 -8.00 -22.06
N MET A 161 -5.50 -8.48 -23.11
CA MET A 161 -4.07 -8.24 -23.30
C MET A 161 -3.76 -6.74 -23.45
N LEU A 162 -4.60 -5.98 -24.18
CA LEU A 162 -4.44 -4.53 -24.29
C LEU A 162 -4.61 -3.81 -22.94
N LEU A 163 -5.60 -4.22 -22.14
CA LEU A 163 -5.82 -3.64 -20.81
C LEU A 163 -4.65 -3.92 -19.87
N ASN A 164 -4.16 -5.16 -19.82
CA ASN A 164 -3.01 -5.54 -19.00
C ASN A 164 -1.72 -4.81 -19.42
N PHE A 165 -1.48 -4.69 -20.74
CA PHE A 165 -0.33 -3.96 -21.26
C PHE A 165 -0.33 -2.48 -20.84
N GLY A 166 -1.50 -1.83 -20.86
CA GLY A 166 -1.65 -0.44 -20.41
C GLY A 166 -1.26 -0.26 -18.94
N ILE A 167 -1.69 -1.18 -18.06
CA ILE A 167 -1.37 -1.15 -16.63
C ILE A 167 0.15 -1.30 -16.41
N VAL A 168 0.79 -2.27 -17.05
CA VAL A 168 2.23 -2.50 -16.86
C VAL A 168 3.06 -1.34 -17.41
N THR A 169 2.68 -0.77 -18.55
CA THR A 169 3.36 0.40 -19.11
C THR A 169 3.28 1.61 -18.17
N LEU A 170 2.13 1.82 -17.54
CA LEU A 170 1.94 2.87 -16.53
C LEU A 170 2.85 2.67 -15.32
N LEU A 171 2.95 1.44 -14.81
CA LEU A 171 3.86 1.12 -13.70
C LEU A 171 5.32 1.35 -14.09
N GLY A 172 5.73 0.90 -15.29
CA GLY A 172 7.09 1.13 -15.81
C GLY A 172 7.41 2.63 -15.94
N GLY A 173 6.48 3.41 -16.47
CA GLY A 173 6.62 4.87 -16.58
C GLY A 173 6.73 5.56 -15.22
N ALA A 174 5.96 5.10 -14.23
CA ALA A 174 6.03 5.64 -12.88
C ALA A 174 7.36 5.29 -12.17
N VAL A 175 7.87 4.07 -12.35
CA VAL A 175 9.22 3.70 -11.86
C VAL A 175 10.29 4.55 -12.53
N ALA A 176 10.21 4.76 -13.84
CA ALA A 176 11.13 5.63 -14.57
C ALA A 176 11.08 7.07 -14.04
N SER A 177 9.88 7.60 -13.75
CA SER A 177 9.71 8.93 -13.17
C SER A 177 10.40 9.06 -11.80
N VAL A 178 10.28 8.05 -10.93
CA VAL A 178 10.96 8.03 -9.63
C VAL A 178 12.48 7.98 -9.80
N LEU A 179 12.99 7.16 -10.73
CA LEU A 179 14.43 7.09 -11.01
C LEU A 179 14.97 8.41 -11.56
N VAL A 180 14.22 9.06 -12.47
CA VAL A 180 14.58 10.38 -13.01
C VAL A 180 14.54 11.42 -11.90
N ALA A 181 13.51 11.44 -11.06
CA ALA A 181 13.42 12.35 -9.93
C ALA A 181 14.58 12.15 -8.93
N ALA A 182 14.91 10.90 -8.60
CA ALA A 182 16.06 10.57 -7.76
C ALA A 182 17.40 11.01 -8.40
N ARG A 183 17.51 10.95 -9.73
CA ARG A 183 18.71 11.40 -10.45
C ARG A 183 18.81 12.93 -10.52
N LEU A 184 17.68 13.61 -10.71
CA LEU A 184 17.60 15.08 -10.78
C LEU A 184 17.81 15.72 -9.40
N LYS A 185 17.37 15.05 -8.32
CA LYS A 185 17.59 15.45 -6.93
C LYS A 185 19.03 15.18 -6.47
N GLY A 186 20.01 15.38 -7.36
CA GLY A 186 21.43 15.32 -7.00
C GLY A 186 21.73 16.24 -5.82
N ASP A 187 22.79 15.92 -5.04
CA ASP A 187 23.15 16.54 -3.75
C ASP A 187 22.46 17.89 -3.52
N ASP A 188 21.34 17.88 -2.78
CA ASP A 188 20.53 19.06 -2.44
C ASP A 188 21.34 20.15 -1.69
N LYS A 189 22.59 19.84 -1.35
CA LYS A 189 23.56 20.75 -0.75
C LYS A 189 24.67 21.01 -1.77
N LEU A 190 24.65 22.19 -2.37
CA LEU A 190 25.88 22.81 -2.84
C LEU A 190 26.79 22.92 -1.62
N ASP A 191 27.76 22.02 -1.52
CA ASP A 191 28.76 22.09 -0.47
C ASP A 191 29.60 23.34 -0.73
N GLU A 192 29.22 24.45 -0.08
CA GLU A 192 29.86 25.78 -0.22
C GLU A 192 31.38 25.70 0.03
N ASN A 193 31.81 24.68 0.78
CA ASN A 193 33.21 24.45 1.12
C ASN A 193 33.96 23.54 0.13
N LYS A 194 33.25 22.89 -0.81
CA LYS A 194 33.85 21.92 -1.75
C LYS A 194 34.30 22.56 -3.05
N PHE A 195 33.77 23.72 -3.40
CA PHE A 195 34.04 24.39 -4.68
C PHE A 195 34.31 25.90 -4.52
N HIS A 196 35.58 26.29 -4.49
CA HIS A 196 35.98 27.69 -4.56
C HIS A 196 36.15 28.14 -6.03
N GLY A 197 35.55 29.30 -6.39
CA GLY A 197 35.71 29.90 -7.73
C GLY A 197 34.81 29.32 -8.84
N HIS A 198 33.67 28.71 -8.49
CA HIS A 198 32.76 28.14 -9.49
C HIS A 198 31.88 29.19 -10.17
N ILE A 199 31.49 28.93 -11.42
CA ILE A 199 30.61 29.79 -12.23
C ILE A 199 29.28 29.06 -12.42
N ILE A 200 28.16 29.73 -12.11
CA ILE A 200 26.81 29.20 -12.36
C ILE A 200 26.36 29.66 -13.75
N ILE A 201 26.04 28.70 -14.60
CA ILE A 201 25.50 28.97 -15.93
C ILE A 201 23.98 28.79 -15.88
N ALA A 202 23.24 29.90 -15.91
CA ALA A 202 21.79 29.91 -15.96
C ALA A 202 21.30 29.95 -17.41
N GLY A 203 20.92 28.79 -17.95
CA GLY A 203 20.42 28.65 -19.33
C GLY A 203 21.53 28.35 -20.34
N TRP A 204 21.12 27.89 -21.52
CA TRP A 204 22.04 27.45 -22.57
C TRP A 204 22.04 28.42 -23.75
N HIS A 205 23.16 29.09 -23.98
CA HIS A 205 23.40 29.89 -25.18
C HIS A 205 24.58 29.29 -25.96
N PRO A 206 24.54 29.21 -27.31
CA PRO A 206 25.62 28.59 -28.09
C PRO A 206 27.01 29.17 -27.82
N ALA A 207 27.13 30.45 -27.47
CA ALA A 207 28.41 31.08 -27.13
C ALA A 207 29.05 30.52 -25.83
N ILE A 208 28.28 29.85 -24.98
CA ILE A 208 28.78 29.22 -23.74
C ILE A 208 29.67 28.03 -24.06
N GLN A 209 29.43 27.30 -25.17
CA GLN A 209 30.29 26.19 -25.58
C GLN A 209 31.73 26.64 -25.85
N SER A 210 31.90 27.83 -26.42
CA SER A 210 33.22 28.41 -26.66
C SER A 210 33.92 28.80 -25.36
N THR A 211 33.14 29.17 -24.34
CA THR A 211 33.66 29.59 -23.02
C THR A 211 34.04 28.39 -22.15
N LEU A 212 33.32 27.27 -22.27
CA LEU A 212 33.60 26.01 -21.55
C LEU A 212 34.73 25.17 -22.16
N ARG A 213 35.19 25.50 -23.37
CA ARG A 213 36.31 24.84 -24.06
C ARG A 213 37.68 25.47 -23.78
N LEU A 214 37.73 26.57 -23.01
CA LEU A 214 38.95 27.23 -22.53
C LEU A 214 39.51 26.49 -21.31
#